data_AF-A0A966Z8B9-F1
#
_entry.id   AF-A0A966Z8B9-F1
#
_cell.length_a   1.000
_cell.length_b   1.000
_cell.length_c   1.000
_cell.angle_alpha   90.00
_cell.angle_beta   90.00
_cell.angle_gamma   90.00
#
_symmetry.space_group_name_H-M   'P 1'
#
loop_
_entity.id
_entity.type
_entity.pdbx_description
1 polymer ?
#
loop_
_entity_poly.entity_id
_entity_poly.type
_entity_poly.pdbx_seq_one_letter_code
_entity_poly.pdbx_strand_id
1 'polypeptide(L)'
;MPVFRIHRMKEAPRENFRWAPHVSGMANVKPKDYEAAAEVEAESEYAAWVLLRGSGQPLNVGDLLEAPTGELRICKYVGFEEARWILPEQLQQSFIAPPTAAPVSSAQI
;
A
#
# COMPACT_ATOMS: atom_id res chain seq x y z
N MET A 1 17.02 7.13 -1.55
CA MET A 1 16.50 5.92 -0.87
C MET A 1 15.00 5.85 -1.10
N PRO A 2 14.37 4.67 -1.13
CA PRO A 2 12.91 4.58 -1.25
C PRO A 2 12.22 5.25 -0.05
N VAL A 3 11.17 6.04 -0.31
CA VAL A 3 10.34 6.67 0.72
C VAL A 3 9.09 5.82 0.93
N PHE A 4 8.88 5.33 2.14
CA PHE A 4 7.69 4.59 2.53
C PHE A 4 6.71 5.51 3.26
N ARG A 5 5.43 5.45 2.91
CA ARG A 5 4.39 6.21 3.62
C ARG A 5 3.67 5.34 4.63
N ILE A 6 3.40 5.92 5.79
CA ILE A 6 2.69 5.27 6.89
C ILE A 6 1.26 5.79 6.91
N HIS A 7 0.31 4.88 6.79
CA HIS A 7 -1.11 5.18 6.99
C HIS A 7 -1.60 4.48 8.26
N ARG A 8 -2.05 5.28 9.23
CA ARG A 8 -2.58 4.77 10.50
C ARG A 8 -4.05 4.49 10.42
N MET A 9 -4.46 3.32 10.91
CA MET A 9 -5.85 2.94 10.94
C MET A 9 -6.58 3.71 12.03
N LYS A 10 -7.72 4.33 11.70
CA LYS A 10 -8.58 5.00 12.68
C LYS A 10 -9.13 4.00 13.69
N GLU A 11 -9.52 4.47 14.88
CA GLU A 11 -9.99 3.59 15.97
C GLU A 11 -11.22 2.76 15.57
N ALA A 12 -12.25 3.38 15.00
CA ALA A 12 -13.49 2.69 14.60
C ALA A 12 -13.27 1.49 13.63
N PRO A 13 -12.53 1.64 12.50
CA PRO A 13 -12.25 0.50 11.63
C PRO A 13 -11.26 -0.50 12.27
N ARG A 14 -10.37 -0.05 13.17
CA ARG A 14 -9.43 -0.92 13.88
C ARG A 14 -10.10 -1.91 14.81
N GLU A 15 -11.19 -1.51 15.47
CA GLU A 15 -12.01 -2.45 16.25
C GLU A 15 -12.55 -3.56 15.34
N ASN A 16 -13.16 -3.21 14.21
CA ASN A 16 -13.69 -4.19 13.26
C ASN A 16 -12.58 -5.13 12.71
N PHE A 17 -11.39 -4.61 12.43
CA PHE A 17 -10.25 -5.43 11.98
C PHE A 17 -9.80 -6.46 13.03
N ARG A 18 -9.94 -6.13 14.32
CA ARG A 18 -9.60 -7.02 15.44
C ARG A 18 -10.62 -8.15 15.62
N TRP A 19 -11.89 -7.89 15.31
CA TRP A 19 -12.98 -8.86 15.45
C TRP A 19 -13.26 -9.67 14.18
N ALA A 20 -12.81 -9.18 13.02
CA ALA A 20 -13.00 -9.86 11.75
C ALA A 20 -12.27 -11.21 11.72
N PRO A 21 -12.84 -12.25 11.10
CA PRO A 21 -12.13 -13.49 10.86
C PRO A 21 -10.87 -13.17 10.08
N HIS A 22 -9.70 -13.45 10.67
CA HIS A 22 -8.41 -13.21 10.03
C HIS A 22 -8.28 -14.16 8.84
N VAL A 23 -8.72 -13.70 7.67
CA VAL A 23 -8.56 -14.42 6.43
C VAL A 23 -7.11 -14.24 5.99
N SER A 24 -6.39 -15.34 5.81
CA SER A 24 -5.09 -15.32 5.13
C SER A 24 -5.33 -15.02 3.64
N GLY A 25 -4.78 -13.91 3.15
CA GLY A 25 -4.99 -13.44 1.78
C GLY A 25 -4.86 -11.92 1.72
N MET A 26 -4.76 -11.36 0.50
CA MET A 26 -4.56 -9.93 0.29
C MET A 26 -5.64 -9.09 1.03
N ALA A 27 -5.20 -8.15 1.87
CA ALA A 27 -6.08 -7.35 2.72
C ALA A 27 -6.75 -6.22 1.95
N ASN A 28 -8.08 -6.21 1.95
CA ASN A 28 -8.89 -5.20 1.28
C ASN A 28 -9.15 -4.01 2.21
N VAL A 29 -8.46 -2.90 1.98
CA VAL A 29 -8.51 -1.70 2.85
C VAL A 29 -9.12 -0.52 2.12
N LYS A 30 -9.82 0.38 2.83
CA LYS A 30 -10.42 1.57 2.22
C LYS A 30 -9.63 2.81 2.64
N PRO A 31 -9.20 3.69 1.72
CA PRO A 31 -8.40 4.87 2.07
C PRO A 31 -9.02 5.76 3.16
N LYS A 32 -10.35 5.87 3.20
CA LYS A 32 -11.10 6.68 4.18
C LYS A 32 -10.93 6.24 5.65
N ASP A 33 -10.60 4.97 5.86
CA ASP A 33 -10.45 4.34 7.18
C ASP A 33 -9.05 4.59 7.78
N TYR A 34 -8.20 5.31 7.03
CA TYR A 34 -6.81 5.58 7.38
C TYR A 34 -6.50 7.07 7.39
N GLU A 35 -5.42 7.43 8.10
CA GLU A 35 -4.87 8.79 8.17
C GLU A 35 -3.37 8.75 7.85
N ALA A 36 -2.89 9.70 7.05
CA ALA A 36 -1.46 9.84 6.78
C ALA A 36 -0.74 10.23 8.08
N ALA A 37 0.25 9.43 8.49
CA ALA A 37 0.92 9.61 9.77
C ALA A 37 2.36 10.09 9.63
N ALA A 38 3.15 9.43 8.80
CA ALA A 38 4.57 9.75 8.62
C ALA A 38 5.08 9.19 7.29
N GLU A 39 6.28 9.61 6.91
CA GLU A 39 7.05 9.05 5.80
C GLU A 39 8.44 8.66 6.33
N VAL A 40 8.98 7.53 5.86
CA VAL A 40 10.30 7.03 6.29
C VAL A 40 11.12 6.61 5.09
N GLU A 41 12.36 7.09 5.03
CA GLU A 41 13.33 6.64 4.04
C GLU A 41 13.95 5.32 4.50
N ALA A 42 13.81 4.27 3.70
CA ALA A 42 14.35 2.96 4.03
C ALA A 42 14.70 2.17 2.77
N GLU A 43 15.55 1.16 2.91
CA GLU A 43 15.98 0.32 1.78
C GLU A 43 14.95 -0.77 1.42
N SER A 44 14.10 -1.13 2.38
CA SER A 44 13.02 -2.12 2.26
C SER A 44 11.98 -1.88 3.36
N GLU A 45 10.81 -2.49 3.21
CA GLU A 45 9.69 -2.48 4.16
C GLU A 45 10.11 -2.93 5.56
N TYR A 46 11.00 -3.93 5.65
CA TYR A 46 11.53 -4.38 6.93
C TYR A 46 12.42 -3.32 7.58
N ALA A 47 13.26 -2.64 6.80
CA ALA A 47 14.09 -1.55 7.30
C ALA A 47 13.21 -0.36 7.77
N ALA A 48 12.16 -0.03 7.02
CA ALA A 48 11.17 0.98 7.43
C ALA A 48 10.52 0.62 8.78
N TRP A 49 10.14 -0.64 8.96
CA TRP A 49 9.56 -1.12 10.22
C TRP A 49 10.53 -1.02 11.41
N VAL A 50 11.79 -1.40 11.22
CA VAL A 50 12.82 -1.29 12.26
C VAL A 50 13.07 0.18 12.65
N LEU A 51 13.13 1.08 11.66
CA LEU A 51 13.28 2.52 11.91
C LEU A 51 12.10 3.10 12.69
N LEU A 52 10.87 2.77 12.30
CA LEU A 52 9.64 3.22 12.98
C LEU A 52 9.54 2.69 14.42
N ARG A 53 9.98 1.45 14.65
CA ARG A 53 10.10 0.88 16.00
C ARG A 53 11.12 1.63 16.85
N GLY A 54 12.24 2.03 16.27
CA GLY A 54 13.30 2.80 16.95
C GLY A 54 12.94 4.27 17.21
N SER A 55 12.07 4.87 16.39
CA SER A 55 11.69 6.29 16.48
C SER A 55 10.58 6.60 17.49
N GLY A 56 10.06 5.59 18.20
CA GLY A 56 8.93 5.76 19.13
C GLY A 56 7.56 5.91 18.45
N GLN A 57 7.50 5.73 17.12
CA GLN A 57 6.25 5.71 16.35
C GLN A 57 6.08 4.35 15.65
N PRO A 58 6.02 3.23 16.39
CA PRO A 58 5.93 1.90 15.78
C PRO A 58 4.64 1.74 14.97
N LEU A 59 4.70 0.90 13.95
CA LEU A 59 3.50 0.43 13.26
C LEU A 59 2.70 -0.46 14.20
N ASN A 60 1.41 -0.16 14.32
CA ASN A 60 0.46 -0.96 15.06
C ASN A 60 -0.21 -1.98 14.15
N VAL A 61 -0.77 -3.03 14.76
CA VAL A 61 -1.60 -3.98 14.03
C VAL A 61 -2.78 -3.25 13.37
N GLY A 62 -2.88 -3.40 12.06
CA GLY A 62 -3.86 -2.72 11.20
C GLY A 62 -3.30 -1.54 10.42
N ASP A 63 -2.15 -0.96 10.82
CA ASP A 63 -1.50 0.13 10.10
C ASP A 63 -0.93 -0.35 8.76
N LEU A 64 -0.86 0.56 7.78
CA LEU A 64 -0.36 0.27 6.44
C LEU A 64 0.96 0.97 6.17
N LEU A 65 1.82 0.26 5.44
CA LEU A 65 3.03 0.76 4.84
C LEU A 65 2.84 0.78 3.32
N GLU A 66 2.94 1.96 2.71
CA GLU A 66 2.93 2.15 1.26
C GLU A 66 4.36 2.30 0.76
N ALA A 67 4.77 1.40 -0.14
CA ALA A 67 6.03 1.50 -0.86
C ALA A 67 5.95 2.59 -1.94
N PRO A 68 7.08 3.19 -2.37
CA PRO A 68 7.06 4.19 -3.43
C PRO A 68 6.63 3.63 -4.80
N THR A 69 6.60 2.30 -4.95
CA THR A 69 6.03 1.58 -6.10
C THR A 69 4.50 1.53 -6.10
N GLY A 70 3.85 1.94 -4.98
CA GLY A 70 2.41 1.85 -4.77
C GLY A 70 1.93 0.55 -4.13
N GLU A 71 2.84 -0.36 -3.78
CA GLU A 71 2.51 -1.59 -3.05
C GLU A 71 2.17 -1.28 -1.60
N LEU A 72 1.08 -1.85 -1.09
CA LEU A 72 0.64 -1.67 0.29
C LEU A 72 0.88 -2.94 1.09
N ARG A 73 1.36 -2.76 2.33
CA ARG A 73 1.48 -3.84 3.29
C ARG A 73 0.82 -3.48 4.61
N ILE A 74 -0.08 -4.34 5.07
CA ILE A 74 -0.72 -4.21 6.37
C ILE A 74 0.11 -4.90 7.46
N CYS A 75 0.30 -4.22 8.58
CA CYS A 75 0.98 -4.77 9.73
C CYS A 75 0.03 -5.69 10.52
N LYS A 76 0.39 -6.96 10.68
CA LYS A 76 -0.32 -7.98 11.46
C LYS A 76 0.54 -8.44 12.63
N TYR A 77 -0.05 -9.22 13.55
CA TYR A 77 0.67 -9.80 14.70
C TYR A 77 1.89 -10.64 14.31
N VAL A 78 1.85 -11.30 13.15
CA VAL A 78 2.90 -12.22 12.68
C VAL A 78 3.85 -11.62 11.64
N GLY A 79 3.65 -10.36 11.22
CA GLY A 79 4.45 -9.73 10.19
C GLY A 79 3.64 -8.81 9.27
N PHE A 80 4.12 -8.63 8.04
CA PHE A 80 3.43 -7.87 7.01
C PHE A 80 2.68 -8.78 6.06
N GLU A 81 1.51 -8.34 5.62
CA GLU A 81 0.74 -8.99 4.56
C GLU A 81 0.43 -7.97 3.46
N GLU A 82 0.34 -8.43 2.22
CA GLU A 82 -0.07 -7.60 1.09
C GLU A 82 -1.47 -7.04 1.29
N ALA A 83 -1.65 -5.77 0.96
CA ALA A 83 -2.91 -5.06 1.03
C ALA A 83 -3.18 -4.33 -0.29
N ARG A 84 -4.44 -3.99 -0.53
CA ARG A 84 -4.85 -3.16 -1.66
C ARG A 84 -5.94 -2.18 -1.27
N TRP A 85 -5.86 -0.97 -1.81
CA TRP A 85 -6.96 -0.03 -1.74
C TRP A 85 -8.17 -0.57 -2.52
N ILE A 86 -9.30 -0.70 -1.83
CA ILE A 86 -10.61 -0.88 -2.45
C ILE A 86 -11.16 0.51 -2.74
N LEU A 87 -10.82 0.99 -3.92
CA LEU A 87 -11.46 2.15 -4.52
C LEU A 87 -12.80 1.69 -5.12
N PRO A 88 -13.94 2.34 -4.79
CA PRO A 88 -15.14 2.17 -5.58
C PRO A 88 -14.82 2.54 -7.05
N GLU A 89 -15.35 1.77 -7.99
CA GLU A 89 -14.94 1.51 -9.39
C GLU A 89 -14.79 2.71 -10.36
N GLN A 90 -14.52 3.94 -9.91
CA GLN A 90 -14.66 5.14 -10.74
C GLN A 90 -13.40 5.63 -11.48
N LEU A 91 -12.21 5.00 -11.38
CA LEU A 91 -10.99 5.53 -12.05
C LEU A 91 -9.91 4.48 -12.42
N GLN A 92 -10.30 3.30 -12.91
CA GLN A 92 -9.33 2.31 -13.44
C GLN A 92 -8.87 2.57 -14.89
N GLN A 93 -9.21 3.71 -15.50
CA GLN A 93 -8.99 3.95 -16.94
C GLN A 93 -7.78 4.83 -17.31
N SER A 94 -6.72 4.94 -16.50
CA SER A 94 -5.61 5.87 -16.83
C SER A 94 -4.20 5.36 -16.62
N PHE A 95 -3.95 4.04 -16.69
CA PHE A 95 -2.56 3.53 -16.71
C PHE A 95 -2.23 2.51 -17.79
N ILE A 96 -2.99 2.49 -18.89
CA ILE A 96 -2.52 1.87 -20.13
C ILE A 96 -1.93 3.00 -20.98
N ALA A 97 -0.72 3.42 -20.64
CA ALA A 97 0.07 4.22 -21.58
C ALA A 97 0.28 3.36 -22.84
N PRO A 98 -0.10 3.81 -24.05
CA PRO A 98 0.22 3.07 -25.26
C PRO A 98 1.74 3.05 -25.41
N PRO A 99 2.39 1.88 -25.57
CA PRO A 99 3.78 1.87 -25.99
C PRO A 99 3.85 2.48 -27.39
N THR A 100 4.54 3.62 -27.47
CA THR A 100 5.48 4.02 -28.51
C THR A 100 5.17 3.59 -29.95
N ALA A 101 5.02 4.62 -30.78
CA ALA A 101 5.08 4.56 -32.23
C ALA A 101 6.19 3.66 -32.79
N ALA A 102 5.84 2.88 -33.80
CA ALA A 102 6.77 2.42 -34.83
C ALA A 102 6.16 2.78 -36.20
N PRO A 103 6.85 3.53 -37.07
CA PRO A 103 6.42 3.73 -38.45
C PRO A 103 6.77 2.47 -39.23
N VAL A 104 5.78 1.74 -39.73
CA VAL A 104 6.02 0.71 -40.74
C VAL A 104 5.84 1.33 -42.13
N SER A 105 6.97 1.69 -42.72
CA SER A 105 7.12 1.96 -44.14
C SER A 105 7.14 0.64 -44.91
N SER A 106 6.28 0.50 -45.92
CA SER A 106 6.28 -0.43 -47.10
C SER A 106 4.84 -0.82 -47.42
N ALA A 107 4.36 -1.14 -48.62
CA ALA A 107 4.73 -1.05 -50.03
C ALA A 107 3.59 -1.80 -50.77
N GLN A 108 3.31 -1.47 -52.04
CA GLN A 108 2.36 -2.11 -52.99
C GLN A 108 0.86 -1.85 -52.71
N ILE A 109 0.02 -1.55 -53.71
CA ILE A 109 -0.11 -2.09 -55.09
C ILE A 109 -0.21 -0.97 -56.13
#